data_AF-A0A7W0PLS6-F1
#
_entry.id   AF-A0A7W0PLS6-F1
#
_cell.length_a   1.000
_cell.length_b   1.000
_cell.length_c   1.000
_cell.angle_alpha   90.00
_cell.angle_beta   90.00
_cell.angle_gamma   90.00
#
_symmetry.space_group_name_H-M   'P 1'
#
loop_
_entity.id
_entity.type
_entity.pdbx_description
1 polymer ?
#
loop_
_entity_poly.entity_id
_entity_poly.type
_entity_poly.pdbx_seq_one_letter_code
_entity_poly.pdbx_strand_id
1 'polypeptide(L)'
;MSPRQAVNDLSLPVFLFVVSMTIVVGGFERTWLDGRAIDLPSNEPLALALAVGANVVNNVPMALLSITVIGRAPPAMRDLLAYGALVGANIGPALTTYGSLATILWLTPIRRAGVTVSVRDYLRVSVLVVPVAMLTTTATLYLTTR
;
A
#
# COMPACT_ATOMS: atom_id res chain seq x y z
N MET A 1 -24.14 1.84 17.34
CA MET A 1 -23.45 3.10 16.95
C MET A 1 -24.40 3.88 16.07
N SER A 2 -24.74 5.13 16.42
CA SER A 2 -25.71 5.91 15.64
C SER A 2 -25.07 6.55 14.39
N PRO A 3 -25.81 6.82 13.30
CA PRO A 3 -25.27 7.46 12.09
C PRO A 3 -24.55 8.78 12.36
N ARG A 4 -25.04 9.56 13.33
CA ARG A 4 -24.42 10.83 13.76
C ARG A 4 -23.08 10.64 14.47
N GLN A 5 -22.92 9.55 15.24
CA GLN A 5 -21.65 9.23 15.88
C GLN A 5 -20.59 8.81 14.85
N ALA A 6 -20.98 8.02 13.85
CA ALA A 6 -20.06 7.62 12.77
C ALA A 6 -19.51 8.81 11.97
N VAL A 7 -20.32 9.83 11.73
CA VAL A 7 -19.88 11.06 11.04
C VAL A 7 -18.94 11.90 11.91
N ASN A 8 -19.19 11.97 13.22
CA ASN A 8 -18.35 12.72 14.15
C ASN A 8 -17.00 12.04 14.41
N ASP A 9 -16.92 10.71 14.27
CA ASP A 9 -15.67 9.95 14.36
C ASP A 9 -14.83 10.01 13.07
N LEU A 10 -15.37 10.62 12.01
CA LEU A 10 -14.67 10.76 10.75
C LEU A 10 -13.55 11.80 10.88
N SER A 11 -12.31 11.33 10.81
CA SER A 11 -11.16 12.21 10.76
C SER A 11 -11.12 12.95 9.41
N LEU A 12 -11.55 14.22 9.42
CA LEU A 12 -11.47 15.11 8.26
C LEU A 12 -10.06 15.16 7.64
N PRO A 13 -8.95 15.19 8.41
CA PRO A 13 -7.60 15.14 7.84
C PRO A 13 -7.33 13.87 7.02
N VAL A 14 -7.80 12.70 7.49
CA VAL A 14 -7.67 11.43 6.75
C VAL A 14 -8.50 11.45 5.48
N PHE A 15 -9.74 11.94 5.55
CA PHE A 15 -10.59 12.07 4.37
C PHE A 15 -9.94 12.98 3.32
N LEU A 16 -9.48 14.17 3.72
CA LEU A 16 -8.78 15.10 2.83
C LEU A 16 -7.50 14.48 2.27
N PHE A 17 -6.73 13.77 3.09
CA PHE A 17 -5.54 13.06 2.64
C PHE A 17 -5.84 12.04 1.54
N VAL A 18 -6.88 11.20 1.72
CA VAL A 18 -7.29 10.20 0.72
C VAL A 18 -7.77 10.88 -0.57
N VAL A 19 -8.64 11.89 -0.47
CA VAL A 19 -9.14 12.63 -1.64
C VAL A 19 -8.01 13.32 -2.40
N SER A 20 -7.11 14.01 -1.70
CA SER A 20 -5.94 14.66 -2.29
C SER A 20 -5.01 13.65 -2.96
N MET A 21 -4.80 12.47 -2.35
CA MET A 21 -4.00 11.41 -2.98
C MET A 21 -4.65 10.87 -4.25
N THR A 22 -5.96 10.67 -4.28
CA THR A 22 -6.66 10.26 -5.51
C THR A 22 -6.49 11.30 -6.62
N ILE A 23 -6.54 12.59 -6.28
CA ILE A 23 -6.30 13.68 -7.25
C ILE A 23 -4.86 13.67 -7.75
N VAL A 24 -3.88 13.53 -6.85
CA VAL A 24 -2.45 13.47 -7.21
C VAL A 24 -2.15 12.27 -8.09
N VAL A 25 -2.66 11.08 -7.73
CA VAL A 25 -2.52 9.85 -8.52
C VAL A 25 -3.18 10.02 -9.88
N GLY A 26 -4.43 10.52 -9.94
CA GLY A 26 -5.11 10.76 -11.21
C GLY A 26 -4.41 11.82 -12.09
N GLY A 27 -3.78 12.83 -11.48
CA GLY A 27 -2.93 13.80 -12.17
C GLY A 27 -1.65 13.17 -12.72
N PHE A 28 -0.99 12.32 -11.94
CA PHE A 28 0.19 11.57 -12.39
C PHE A 28 -0.15 10.64 -13.56
N GLU A 29 -1.27 9.91 -13.49
CA GLU A 29 -1.74 9.04 -14.57
C GLU A 29 -1.93 9.81 -15.88
N ARG A 30 -2.67 10.93 -15.84
CA ARG A 30 -2.98 11.75 -17.02
C ARG A 30 -1.75 12.43 -17.63
N THR A 31 -0.75 12.75 -16.81
CA THR A 31 0.43 13.51 -17.26
C THR A 31 1.59 12.59 -17.66
N TRP A 32 1.73 11.44 -16.99
CA TRP A 32 2.88 10.55 -17.12
C TRP A 32 2.57 9.27 -17.89
N LEU A 33 1.36 8.69 -17.74
CA LEU A 33 0.97 7.44 -18.40
C LEU A 33 0.23 7.66 -19.72
N ASP A 34 -0.59 8.70 -19.84
CA ASP A 34 -1.32 8.97 -21.09
C ASP A 34 -0.41 9.58 -22.19
N GLY A 35 0.77 10.11 -21.81
CA GLY A 35 1.75 10.69 -22.74
C GLY A 35 2.95 9.79 -23.09
N ARG A 36 3.11 8.65 -22.42
CA ARG A 36 4.18 7.68 -22.68
C ARG A 36 3.58 6.28 -22.69
N ALA A 37 3.69 5.60 -23.83
CA ALA A 37 3.54 4.15 -23.85
C ALA A 37 4.65 3.57 -22.97
N ILE A 38 4.34 3.35 -21.69
CA ILE A 38 5.19 2.52 -20.85
C ILE A 38 4.98 1.12 -21.40
N ASP A 39 5.94 0.65 -22.20
CA ASP A 39 6.15 -0.78 -22.39
C ASP A 39 6.46 -1.33 -21.01
N LEU A 40 5.40 -1.68 -20.29
CA LEU A 40 5.46 -2.35 -19.01
C LEU A 40 6.05 -3.71 -19.36
N PRO A 41 7.33 -3.97 -19.04
CA PRO A 41 7.93 -5.23 -19.43
C PRO A 41 7.09 -6.34 -18.81
N SER A 42 6.77 -7.36 -19.61
CA SER A 42 5.87 -8.47 -19.25
C SER A 42 6.49 -9.44 -18.23
N ASN A 43 7.37 -8.93 -17.36
CA ASN A 43 8.24 -9.71 -16.51
C ASN A 43 7.94 -9.48 -15.02
N GLU A 44 8.24 -10.50 -14.21
CA GLU A 44 8.10 -10.48 -12.75
C GLU A 44 8.75 -9.27 -12.01
N PRO A 45 9.85 -8.66 -12.50
CA PRO A 45 10.43 -7.45 -11.92
C PRO A 45 9.49 -6.25 -11.81
N LEU A 46 8.53 -6.09 -12.72
CA LEU A 46 7.56 -4.99 -12.66
C LEU A 46 6.54 -5.20 -11.52
N ALA A 47 6.08 -6.43 -11.33
CA ALA A 47 5.22 -6.81 -10.22
C ALA A 47 5.94 -6.56 -8.88
N LEU A 48 7.22 -6.92 -8.81
CA LEU A 48 8.08 -6.66 -7.67
C LEU A 48 8.28 -5.14 -7.44
N ALA A 49 8.50 -4.36 -8.50
CA ALA A 49 8.68 -2.91 -8.40
C ALA A 49 7.41 -2.19 -7.91
N LEU A 50 6.22 -2.63 -8.32
CA LEU A 50 4.94 -2.12 -7.79
C LEU A 50 4.77 -2.48 -6.31
N ALA A 51 5.09 -3.73 -5.94
CA ALA A 51 5.02 -4.20 -4.55
C ALA A 51 6.04 -3.48 -3.65
N VAL A 52 7.24 -3.17 -4.16
CA VAL A 52 8.27 -2.41 -3.44
C VAL A 52 7.92 -0.92 -3.38
N GLY A 53 7.43 -0.32 -4.48
CA GLY A 53 7.01 1.08 -4.53
C GLY A 53 5.90 1.42 -3.52
N ALA A 54 5.06 0.44 -3.18
CA ALA A 54 4.06 0.53 -2.11
C ALA A 54 4.63 0.94 -0.76
N ASN A 55 5.89 0.57 -0.50
CA ASN A 55 6.60 0.90 0.74
C ASN A 55 7.08 2.35 0.79
N VAL A 56 7.26 3.00 -0.36
CA VAL A 56 7.89 4.32 -0.47
C VAL A 56 6.86 5.45 -0.50
N VAL A 57 5.71 5.22 -1.15
CA VAL A 57 4.73 6.29 -1.43
C VAL A 57 3.56 6.33 -0.43
N ASN A 58 3.34 5.26 0.35
CA ASN A 58 2.19 4.96 1.24
C ASN A 58 1.22 3.92 0.64
N ASN A 59 0.54 3.16 1.50
CA ASN A 59 -0.36 2.07 1.10
C ASN A 59 -1.52 2.49 0.18
N VAL A 60 -2.15 3.63 0.43
CA VAL A 60 -3.34 4.09 -0.32
C VAL A 60 -3.01 4.53 -1.76
N PRO A 61 -2.09 5.50 -2.00
CA PRO A 61 -1.79 5.93 -3.37
C PRO A 61 -1.22 4.81 -4.24
N MET A 62 -0.46 3.88 -3.66
CA MET A 62 0.09 2.75 -4.40
C MET A 62 -0.94 1.68 -4.73
N ALA A 63 -1.95 1.47 -3.86
CA ALA A 63 -3.10 0.65 -4.22
C ALA A 63 -3.88 1.24 -5.39
N LEU A 64 -4.10 2.57 -5.41
CA LEU A 64 -4.78 3.27 -6.51
C LEU A 64 -3.99 3.16 -7.82
N LEU A 65 -2.69 3.43 -7.81
CA LEU A 65 -1.82 3.27 -8.99
C LEU A 65 -1.83 1.82 -9.52
N SER A 66 -1.86 0.84 -8.61
CA SER A 66 -1.86 -0.57 -9.00
C SER A 66 -3.10 -0.96 -9.79
N ILE A 67 -4.29 -0.44 -9.45
CA ILE A 67 -5.54 -0.68 -10.20
C ILE A 67 -5.36 -0.28 -11.66
N THR A 68 -4.77 0.88 -11.89
CA THR A 68 -4.54 1.42 -13.24
C THR A 68 -3.54 0.59 -14.03
N VAL A 69 -2.45 0.14 -13.39
CA VAL A 69 -1.45 -0.72 -14.05
C VAL A 69 -2.05 -2.08 -14.38
N ILE A 70 -2.81 -2.68 -13.46
CA ILE A 70 -3.50 -3.96 -13.68
C ILE A 70 -4.50 -3.85 -14.85
N GLY A 71 -5.25 -2.74 -14.93
CA GLY A 71 -6.21 -2.50 -16.01
C GLY A 71 -5.56 -2.46 -17.41
N ARG A 72 -4.32 -1.98 -17.49
CA ARG A 72 -3.53 -1.90 -18.73
C ARG A 72 -2.70 -3.15 -19.03
N ALA A 73 -2.59 -4.08 -18.07
CA ALA A 73 -1.79 -5.29 -18.23
C ALA A 73 -2.48 -6.35 -19.12
N PRO A 74 -1.68 -7.20 -19.82
CA PRO A 74 -2.20 -8.37 -20.53
C PRO A 74 -3.03 -9.27 -19.61
N PRO A 75 -4.13 -9.90 -20.09
CA PRO A 75 -5.01 -10.73 -19.26
C PRO A 75 -4.27 -11.79 -18.44
N ALA A 76 -3.26 -12.44 -19.02
CA ALA A 76 -2.46 -13.48 -18.37
C ALA A 76 -1.64 -12.98 -17.16
N MET A 77 -1.43 -11.67 -17.01
CA MET A 77 -0.65 -11.08 -15.92
C MET A 77 -1.51 -10.40 -14.85
N ARG A 78 -2.81 -10.22 -15.10
CA ARG A 78 -3.67 -9.41 -14.22
C ARG A 78 -3.77 -9.99 -12.81
N ASP A 79 -3.93 -11.30 -12.69
CA ASP A 79 -4.05 -11.96 -11.39
C ASP A 79 -2.73 -11.87 -10.60
N LEU A 80 -1.60 -12.12 -11.27
CA LEU A 80 -0.27 -11.97 -10.67
C LEU A 80 -0.05 -10.54 -10.14
N LEU A 81 -0.37 -9.54 -10.96
CA LEU A 81 -0.22 -8.13 -10.60
C LEU A 81 -1.21 -7.72 -9.50
N ALA A 82 -2.44 -8.24 -9.52
CA ALA A 82 -3.43 -8.00 -8.48
C ALA A 82 -3.00 -8.57 -7.13
N TYR A 83 -2.56 -9.84 -7.10
CA TYR A 83 -2.05 -10.45 -5.88
C TYR A 83 -0.78 -9.76 -5.36
N GLY A 84 0.16 -9.43 -6.25
CA GLY A 84 1.35 -8.67 -5.90
C GLY A 84 1.04 -7.30 -5.31
N ALA A 85 0.09 -6.57 -5.91
CA ALA A 85 -0.38 -5.28 -5.41
C ALA A 85 -1.07 -5.42 -4.04
N LEU A 86 -1.91 -6.44 -3.84
CA LEU A 86 -2.60 -6.68 -2.57
C LEU A 86 -1.61 -6.99 -1.44
N VAL A 87 -0.62 -7.85 -1.69
CA VAL A 87 0.41 -8.20 -0.71
C VAL A 87 1.29 -6.97 -0.43
N GLY A 88 1.80 -6.32 -1.48
CA GLY A 88 2.71 -5.19 -1.37
C GLY A 88 2.09 -3.97 -0.68
N ALA A 89 0.86 -3.61 -1.05
CA ALA A 89 0.19 -2.45 -0.47
C ALA A 89 -0.29 -2.65 0.96
N ASN A 90 -0.59 -3.89 1.40
CA ASN A 90 -1.08 -4.12 2.76
C ASN A 90 0.02 -4.52 3.75
N ILE A 91 1.00 -5.32 3.32
CA ILE A 91 2.04 -5.85 4.22
C ILE A 91 3.30 -4.99 4.18
N GLY A 92 3.73 -4.59 2.98
CA GLY A 92 4.94 -3.80 2.77
C GLY A 92 5.01 -2.57 3.69
N PRO A 93 4.05 -1.63 3.64
CA PRO A 93 4.17 -0.36 4.35
C PRO A 93 4.27 -0.48 5.88
N ALA A 94 4.03 -1.66 6.48
CA ALA A 94 4.37 -1.92 7.88
C ALA A 94 5.88 -1.91 8.16
N LEU A 95 6.75 -1.87 7.13
CA LEU A 95 8.20 -1.82 7.28
C LEU A 95 8.66 -0.55 7.98
N THR A 96 7.97 0.57 7.80
CA THR A 96 8.33 1.86 8.40
C THR A 96 7.19 2.44 9.24
N THR A 97 7.49 3.37 10.14
CA THR A 97 6.50 4.02 11.02
C THR A 97 5.53 4.93 10.26
N TYR A 98 5.84 5.28 9.01
CA TYR A 98 5.08 6.22 8.18
C TYR A 98 4.46 5.55 6.93
N GLY A 99 4.74 4.26 6.70
CA GLY A 99 4.34 3.60 5.47
C GLY A 99 2.84 3.41 5.33
N SER A 100 2.08 3.34 6.44
CA SER A 100 0.62 3.28 6.40
C SER A 100 -0.02 4.23 7.40
N LEU A 101 -1.23 4.68 7.05
CA LEU A 101 -2.06 5.44 7.97
C LEU A 101 -2.40 4.61 9.22
N ALA A 102 -2.63 3.31 9.07
CA ALA A 102 -2.93 2.41 10.19
C ALA A 102 -1.80 2.40 11.23
N THR A 103 -0.54 2.37 10.78
CA THR A 103 0.63 2.43 11.67
C THR A 103 0.64 3.73 12.48
N ILE A 104 0.35 4.86 11.83
CA ILE A 104 0.30 6.18 12.49
C ILE A 104 -0.87 6.24 13.49
N LEU A 105 -2.04 5.75 13.10
CA LEU A 105 -3.23 5.71 13.94
C LEU A 105 -3.07 4.80 15.15
N TRP A 106 -2.25 3.75 15.05
CA TRP A 106 -1.91 2.88 16.17
C TRP A 106 -0.86 3.51 17.11
N LEU A 107 0.19 4.13 16.56
CA LEU A 107 1.24 4.77 17.36
C LEU A 107 0.73 6.00 18.13
N THR A 108 -0.22 6.74 17.57
CA THR A 108 -0.75 7.98 18.16
C THR A 108 -1.38 7.79 19.55
N PRO A 109 -2.36 6.89 19.77
CA PRO A 109 -2.96 6.65 21.08
C PRO A 109 -1.98 6.01 22.07
N ILE A 110 -1.08 5.12 21.62
CA ILE A 110 -0.06 4.51 22.49
C ILE A 110 0.90 5.57 23.03
N ARG A 111 1.30 6.53 22.19
CA ARG A 111 2.10 7.67 22.62
C ARG A 111 1.37 8.56 23.63
N ARG A 112 0.05 8.73 23.47
CA ARG A 112 -0.80 9.44 24.45
C ARG A 112 -0.93 8.69 25.78
N ALA A 113 -0.84 7.37 25.75
CA ALA A 113 -0.81 6.53 26.95
C ALA A 113 0.56 6.48 27.66
N GLY A 114 1.54 7.29 27.22
CA GLY A 114 2.87 7.38 27.82
C GLY A 114 3.87 6.33 27.32
N VAL A 115 3.46 5.46 26.39
CA VAL A 115 4.35 4.46 25.78
C VAL A 115 4.95 5.03 24.50
N THR A 116 6.27 5.15 24.46
CA THR A 116 6.98 5.63 23.26
C THR A 116 7.63 4.46 22.54
N VAL A 117 7.28 4.28 21.27
CA VAL A 117 7.95 3.33 20.38
C VAL A 117 8.92 4.12 19.53
N SER A 118 10.23 3.86 19.69
CA SER A 118 11.24 4.52 18.87
C SER A 118 11.18 3.99 17.43
N VAL A 119 11.49 4.84 16.45
CA VAL A 119 11.59 4.43 15.03
C VAL A 119 12.57 3.27 14.88
N ARG A 120 13.66 3.27 15.65
CA ARG A 120 14.68 2.20 15.63
C ARG A 120 14.11 0.87 16.11
N ASP A 121 13.37 0.86 17.21
CA ASP A 121 12.82 -0.37 17.77
C ASP A 121 11.72 -0.94 16.88
N TYR A 122 10.90 -0.06 16.30
CA TYR A 122 9.94 -0.45 15.27
C TYR A 122 10.64 -1.09 14.06
N LEU A 123 11.65 -0.42 13.48
CA LEU A 123 12.38 -0.92 12.31
C LEU A 123 13.08 -2.26 12.56
N ARG A 124 13.66 -2.45 13.76
CA ARG A 124 14.30 -3.72 14.15
C ARG A 124 13.35 -4.90 14.09
N VAL A 125 12.10 -4.71 14.49
CA VAL A 125 11.08 -5.76 14.43
C VAL A 125 10.58 -5.90 12.99
N SER A 126 10.22 -4.79 12.36
CA SER A 126 9.58 -4.80 11.05
C SER A 126 10.49 -5.33 9.93
N VAL A 127 11.81 -5.10 10.00
CA VAL A 127 12.75 -5.63 8.99
C VAL A 127 12.80 -7.16 8.97
N LEU A 128 12.42 -7.83 10.05
CA LEU A 128 12.31 -9.28 10.11
C LEU A 128 10.88 -9.74 9.80
N VAL A 129 9.90 -9.13 10.46
CA VAL A 129 8.49 -9.57 10.39
C VAL A 129 7.90 -9.34 9.00
N VAL A 130 8.16 -8.18 8.38
CA VAL A 130 7.54 -7.80 7.10
C VAL A 130 7.99 -8.73 5.96
N PRO A 131 9.29 -8.99 5.73
CA PRO A 131 9.71 -9.92 4.69
C PRO A 131 9.18 -11.34 4.92
N VAL A 132 9.17 -11.83 6.17
CA VAL A 132 8.62 -13.16 6.50
C VAL A 132 7.12 -13.22 6.21
N ALA A 133 6.36 -12.19 6.59
CA ALA A 133 4.93 -12.10 6.31
C ALA A 133 4.63 -12.04 4.81
N MET A 134 5.42 -11.26 4.05
CA MET A 134 5.30 -11.20 2.59
C MET A 134 5.59 -12.56 1.95
N LEU A 135 6.71 -13.21 2.31
CA LEU A 135 7.09 -14.51 1.76
C LEU A 135 6.04 -15.58 2.06
N THR A 136 5.58 -15.67 3.30
CA THR A 136 4.55 -16.66 3.71
C THR A 136 3.20 -16.40 3.03
N THR A 137 2.80 -15.13 2.89
CA THR A 137 1.55 -14.77 2.21
C THR A 137 1.64 -15.06 0.71
N THR A 138 2.74 -14.68 0.06
CA THR A 138 2.98 -14.98 -1.36
C THR A 138 3.04 -16.50 -1.60
N ALA A 139 3.73 -17.25 -0.74
CA ALA A 139 3.77 -18.70 -0.83
C ALA A 139 2.38 -19.33 -0.65
N THR A 140 1.59 -18.84 0.31
CA THR A 140 0.22 -19.32 0.53
C THR A 140 -0.66 -19.04 -0.68
N LEU A 141 -0.63 -17.80 -1.20
CA LEU A 141 -1.34 -17.43 -2.42
C LEU A 141 -0.98 -18.37 -3.56
N TYR A 142 0.31 -18.54 -3.83
CA TYR A 142 0.81 -19.42 -4.88
C TYR A 142 0.35 -20.87 -4.75
N LEU A 143 0.28 -21.41 -3.53
CA LEU A 143 -0.21 -22.77 -3.30
C LEU A 143 -1.73 -22.90 -3.48
N THR A 144 -2.48 -21.82 -3.27
CA THR A 144 -3.96 -21.82 -3.36
C THR A 144 -4.50 -21.40 -4.71
N THR A 145 -3.75 -20.65 -5.52
CA THR A 145 -4.16 -20.17 -6.84
C THR A 145 -3.56 -20.97 -7.99
N ARG A 146 -2.87 -22.07 -7.68
CA ARG A 146 -2.39 -23.10 -8.61
C ARG A 146 -3.42 -24.18 -8.86
#